data_AF-A0ABD5X886-F1
#
_entry.id   AF-A0ABD5X886-F1
#
_cell.length_a   1.000
_cell.length_b   1.000
_cell.length_c   1.000
_cell.angle_alpha   90.00
_cell.angle_beta   90.00
_cell.angle_gamma   90.00
#
_symmetry.space_group_name_H-M   'P 1'
#
loop_
_entity.id
_entity.type
_entity.pdbx_description
1 polymer ?
#
loop_
_entity_poly.entity_id
_entity_poly.type
_entity_poly.pdbx_seq_one_letter_code
_entity_poly.pdbx_strand_id
1 'polypeptide(L)'
;MKIRYYADADIQEWHDHTLRLLRTVHNNHDILVEIVQIDEQYGPITNFPGEVRSSTPEDVYERDFKQNRDLAANISRPPSKVYKFEGDIDIAGHVAVVTDDVQWASTLQGDAYGHGTGAKDKTPIDFLADVSESPSNRICIECAHLLDGDETFCPACGFEPQ
;
A
#
# COMPACT_ATOMS: atom_id res chain seq x y z
N MET A 1 -12.07 -0.93 -5.77
CA MET A 1 -10.79 -0.49 -5.16
C MET A 1 -10.43 -1.47 -4.07
N LYS A 2 -9.13 -1.77 -3.90
CA LYS A 2 -8.60 -2.63 -2.84
C LYS A 2 -7.24 -2.13 -2.36
N ILE A 3 -6.87 -2.49 -1.13
CA ILE A 3 -5.53 -2.27 -0.60
C ILE A 3 -4.75 -3.58 -0.70
N ARG A 4 -3.64 -3.53 -1.42
CA ARG A 4 -2.73 -4.66 -1.59
C ARG A 4 -1.53 -4.49 -0.68
N TYR A 5 -1.14 -5.55 -0.01
CA TYR A 5 0.14 -5.66 0.67
C TYR A 5 1.04 -6.64 -0.07
N TYR A 6 2.23 -6.18 -0.41
CA TYR A 6 3.32 -7.01 -0.88
C TYR A 6 4.03 -7.57 0.35
N ALA A 7 3.68 -8.79 0.74
CA ALA A 7 4.04 -9.39 2.02
C ALA A 7 5.52 -9.76 2.13
N ASP A 8 5.89 -10.24 3.32
CA ASP A 8 7.24 -10.62 3.71
C ASP A 8 8.24 -9.46 3.77
N ALA A 9 7.85 -8.35 4.45
CA ALA A 9 8.79 -7.28 4.79
C ALA A 9 10.01 -7.84 5.52
N ASP A 10 11.22 -7.34 5.25
CA ASP A 10 12.46 -7.86 5.84
C ASP A 10 12.47 -7.91 7.38
N ILE A 11 11.71 -7.01 8.01
CA ILE A 11 11.49 -6.99 9.45
C ILE A 11 10.14 -7.64 9.77
N GLN A 12 10.18 -8.78 10.44
CA GLN A 12 9.00 -9.56 10.82
C GLN A 12 7.99 -8.73 11.62
N GLU A 13 8.45 -7.83 12.48
CA GLU A 13 7.58 -6.94 13.26
C GLU A 13 6.77 -6.00 12.37
N TRP A 14 7.37 -5.48 11.29
CA TRP A 14 6.67 -4.65 10.30
C TRP A 14 5.68 -5.47 9.48
N HIS A 15 6.05 -6.70 9.13
CA HIS A 15 5.17 -7.64 8.45
C HIS A 15 3.91 -7.93 9.29
N ASP A 16 4.10 -8.35 10.53
CA ASP A 16 3.00 -8.68 11.46
C ASP A 16 2.12 -7.46 11.74
N HIS A 17 2.73 -6.28 11.89
CA HIS A 17 1.98 -5.04 12.13
C HIS A 17 1.12 -4.68 10.91
N THR A 18 1.69 -4.76 9.71
CA THR A 18 0.98 -4.49 8.46
C THR A 18 -0.20 -5.43 8.27
N LEU A 19 -0.03 -6.73 8.54
CA LEU A 19 -1.12 -7.71 8.49
C LEU A 19 -2.25 -7.39 9.48
N ARG A 20 -1.92 -6.95 10.69
CA ARG A 20 -2.93 -6.55 11.68
C ARG A 20 -3.72 -5.34 11.21
N LEU A 21 -3.05 -4.31 10.70
CA LEU A 21 -3.72 -3.11 10.20
C LEU A 21 -4.62 -3.42 9.00
N LEU A 22 -4.18 -4.24 8.04
CA LEU A 22 -5.04 -4.65 6.92
C LEU A 22 -6.32 -5.36 7.38
N ARG A 23 -6.22 -6.23 8.39
CA ARG A 23 -7.40 -6.88 8.98
C ARG A 23 -8.33 -5.84 9.61
N THR A 24 -7.79 -4.86 10.31
CA THR A 24 -8.58 -3.74 10.88
C THR A 24 -9.27 -2.94 9.79
N VAL A 25 -8.56 -2.57 8.72
CA VAL A 25 -9.13 -1.85 7.58
C VAL A 25 -10.31 -2.62 6.98
N HIS A 26 -10.14 -3.91 6.71
CA HIS A 26 -11.22 -4.74 6.18
C HIS A 26 -12.40 -4.85 7.15
N ASN A 27 -12.14 -5.17 8.42
CA ASN A 27 -13.20 -5.46 9.37
C ASN A 27 -14.00 -4.22 9.80
N ASN A 28 -13.37 -3.05 9.85
CA ASN A 28 -14.01 -1.83 10.30
C ASN A 28 -14.68 -1.06 9.16
N HIS A 29 -14.12 -1.13 7.95
CA HIS A 29 -14.52 -0.27 6.83
C HIS A 29 -15.00 -1.02 5.59
N ASP A 30 -15.02 -2.36 5.62
CA ASP A 30 -15.41 -3.24 4.50
C ASP A 30 -14.60 -2.97 3.21
N ILE A 31 -13.37 -2.47 3.37
CA ILE A 31 -12.46 -2.23 2.25
C ILE A 31 -11.82 -3.56 1.86
N LEU A 32 -11.87 -3.87 0.56
CA LEU A 32 -11.23 -5.06 0.01
C LEU A 32 -9.72 -5.00 0.25
N VAL A 33 -9.18 -6.09 0.78
CA VAL A 33 -7.75 -6.24 1.03
C VAL A 33 -7.20 -7.44 0.29
N GLU A 34 -5.93 -7.36 -0.08
CA GLU A 34 -5.23 -8.40 -0.82
C GLU A 34 -3.79 -8.52 -0.32
N ILE A 35 -3.27 -9.74 -0.31
CA ILE A 35 -1.89 -10.02 -0.03
C ILE A 35 -1.26 -10.70 -1.24
N VAL A 36 -0.14 -10.15 -1.68
CA VAL A 36 0.79 -10.81 -2.59
C VAL A 36 2.02 -11.17 -1.78
N GLN A 37 2.15 -12.45 -1.44
CA GLN A 37 3.29 -12.98 -0.72
C GLN A 37 4.49 -13.13 -1.65
N ILE A 38 5.60 -12.48 -1.32
CA ILE A 38 6.80 -12.39 -2.15
C ILE A 38 7.86 -13.32 -1.55
N ASP A 39 8.23 -14.37 -2.28
CA ASP A 39 9.24 -15.38 -1.90
C ASP A 39 9.03 -16.11 -0.56
N GLU A 40 7.84 -15.97 0.06
CA GLU A 40 7.36 -16.71 1.25
C GLU A 40 8.39 -16.86 2.38
N GLN A 41 8.80 -15.73 2.99
CA GLN A 41 9.82 -15.74 4.04
C GLN A 41 9.30 -16.25 5.40
N TYR A 42 8.07 -15.87 5.80
CA TYR A 42 7.51 -16.18 7.12
C TYR A 42 6.51 -17.33 7.13
N GLY A 43 6.42 -18.06 6.01
CA GLY A 43 5.47 -19.15 5.81
C GLY A 43 4.08 -18.66 5.40
N PRO A 44 3.12 -19.57 5.19
CA PRO A 44 1.87 -19.25 4.52
C PRO A 44 0.94 -18.43 5.40
N ILE A 45 0.40 -17.35 4.84
CA ILE A 45 -0.57 -16.49 5.53
C ILE A 45 -1.95 -17.14 5.43
N THR A 46 -2.44 -17.66 6.55
CA THR A 46 -3.73 -18.33 6.66
C THR A 46 -4.76 -17.47 7.40
N ASN A 47 -6.06 -17.74 7.16
CA ASN A 47 -7.18 -17.04 7.81
C ASN A 47 -7.15 -15.51 7.63
N PHE A 48 -6.69 -15.03 6.49
CA PHE A 48 -6.80 -13.61 6.12
C PHE A 48 -8.17 -13.36 5.46
N PRO A 49 -8.86 -12.25 5.77
CA PRO A 49 -10.21 -11.99 5.24
C PRO A 49 -10.23 -11.72 3.73
N GLY A 50 -9.11 -11.33 3.13
CA GLY A 50 -8.98 -11.05 1.70
C GLY A 50 -8.29 -12.16 0.90
N GLU A 51 -8.00 -11.85 -0.37
CA GLU A 51 -7.26 -12.76 -1.26
C GLU A 51 -5.79 -12.82 -0.86
N VAL A 52 -5.23 -14.04 -0.79
CA VAL A 52 -3.79 -14.27 -0.59
C VAL A 52 -3.27 -15.05 -1.79
N ARG A 53 -2.21 -14.54 -2.41
CA ARG A 53 -1.55 -15.15 -3.57
C ARG A 53 -0.05 -15.05 -3.43
N SER A 54 0.68 -16.03 -3.91
CA SER A 54 2.14 -16.03 -3.94
C SER A 54 2.66 -15.59 -5.31
N SER A 55 3.81 -14.92 -5.32
CA SER A 55 4.47 -14.42 -6.54
C SER A 55 5.96 -14.20 -6.26
N THR A 56 6.76 -14.00 -7.32
CA THR A 56 8.14 -13.52 -7.19
C THR A 56 8.22 -12.00 -7.27
N PRO A 57 9.30 -11.36 -6.78
CA PRO A 57 9.54 -9.93 -6.94
C PRO A 57 9.48 -9.49 -8.41
N GLU A 58 10.04 -10.30 -9.32
CA GLU A 58 10.06 -10.01 -10.76
C GLU A 58 8.66 -9.94 -11.35
N ASP A 59 7.84 -10.97 -11.11
CA ASP A 59 6.49 -11.05 -11.67
C ASP A 59 5.62 -9.88 -11.17
N VAL A 60 5.78 -9.52 -9.90
CA VAL A 60 5.09 -8.36 -9.32
C VAL A 60 5.58 -7.07 -9.93
N TYR A 61 6.90 -6.87 -10.04
CA TYR A 61 7.47 -5.66 -10.64
C TYR A 61 7.00 -5.48 -12.08
N GLU A 62 7.02 -6.54 -12.89
CA GLU A 62 6.61 -6.47 -14.29
C GLU A 62 5.13 -6.17 -14.46
N ARG A 63 4.27 -6.78 -13.63
CA ARG A 63 2.82 -6.58 -13.66
C ARG A 63 2.41 -5.20 -13.16
N ASP A 64 2.89 -4.81 -11.98
CA ASP A 64 2.32 -3.71 -11.20
C ASP A 64 3.12 -2.40 -11.32
N PHE A 65 4.42 -2.47 -11.60
CA PHE A 65 5.34 -1.31 -11.44
C PHE A 65 6.03 -0.87 -12.75
N LYS A 66 6.51 -1.81 -13.58
CA LYS A 66 7.48 -1.53 -14.66
C LYS A 66 7.00 -0.52 -15.71
N GLN A 67 5.72 -0.56 -16.09
CA GLN A 67 5.13 0.30 -17.12
C GLN A 67 3.97 1.15 -16.61
N ASN A 68 3.80 1.23 -15.30
CA ASN A 68 2.66 1.92 -14.69
C ASN A 68 2.91 3.43 -14.61
N ARG A 69 2.23 4.17 -15.49
CA ARG A 69 2.39 5.63 -15.62
C ARG A 69 1.66 6.40 -14.52
N ASP A 70 0.50 5.90 -14.09
CA ASP A 70 -0.32 6.55 -13.06
C ASP A 70 0.41 6.49 -11.72
N LEU A 71 0.95 5.31 -11.38
CA LEU A 71 1.82 5.14 -10.21
C LEU A 71 3.03 6.09 -10.29
N ALA A 72 3.72 6.15 -11.43
CA ALA A 72 4.90 7.00 -11.60
C ALA A 72 4.57 8.48 -11.39
N ALA A 73 3.40 8.94 -11.83
CA ALA A 73 2.92 10.29 -11.61
C ALA A 73 2.65 10.54 -10.13
N ASN A 74 1.94 9.63 -9.45
CA ASN A 74 1.53 9.79 -8.05
C ASN A 74 2.71 9.72 -7.07
N ILE A 75 3.76 8.94 -7.38
CA ILE A 75 4.99 8.91 -6.55
C ILE A 75 6.05 9.92 -7.02
N SER A 76 5.74 10.73 -8.05
CA SER A 76 6.62 11.74 -8.65
C SER A 76 8.00 11.23 -9.09
N ARG A 77 8.14 9.90 -9.29
CA ARG A 77 9.40 9.22 -9.63
C ARG A 77 9.12 7.96 -10.45
N PRO A 78 10.05 7.55 -11.33
CA PRO A 78 9.94 6.24 -11.99
C PRO A 78 9.96 5.11 -10.94
N PRO A 79 9.09 4.09 -11.06
CA PRO A 79 9.10 2.93 -10.16
C PRO A 79 10.46 2.23 -10.07
N SER A 80 11.23 2.22 -11.15
CA SER A 80 12.61 1.69 -11.17
C SER A 80 13.61 2.45 -10.30
N LYS A 81 13.29 3.66 -9.84
CA LYS A 81 14.12 4.45 -8.92
C LYS A 81 13.69 4.29 -7.46
N VAL A 82 12.56 3.63 -7.22
CA VAL A 82 11.97 3.44 -5.89
C VAL A 82 12.07 1.98 -5.48
N TYR A 83 11.68 1.06 -6.36
CA TYR A 83 11.55 -0.37 -6.08
C TYR A 83 12.65 -1.23 -6.71
N LYS A 84 13.73 -0.59 -7.16
CA LYS A 84 14.95 -1.29 -7.59
C LYS A 84 16.17 -0.68 -6.95
N PHE A 85 16.91 -1.49 -6.21
CA PHE A 85 18.13 -1.10 -5.52
C PHE A 85 19.28 -2.00 -5.95
N GLU A 86 20.37 -1.41 -6.46
CA GLU A 86 21.57 -2.12 -6.94
C GLU A 86 21.37 -3.25 -7.96
N GLY A 87 20.19 -3.33 -8.59
CA GLY A 87 19.84 -4.36 -9.58
C GLY A 87 18.75 -5.32 -9.10
N ASP A 88 18.54 -5.38 -7.77
CA ASP A 88 17.55 -6.20 -7.13
C ASP A 88 16.21 -5.45 -7.00
N ILE A 89 15.12 -6.20 -6.96
CA ILE A 89 13.76 -5.67 -6.83
C ILE A 89 13.39 -5.67 -5.35
N ASP A 90 13.08 -4.48 -4.84
CA ASP A 90 12.69 -4.25 -3.45
C ASP A 90 11.22 -3.80 -3.39
N ILE A 91 10.32 -4.78 -3.24
CA ILE A 91 8.87 -4.59 -3.20
C ILE A 91 8.27 -5.18 -1.92
N ALA A 92 8.92 -6.18 -1.33
CA ALA A 92 8.43 -6.82 -0.12
C ALA A 92 8.33 -5.79 1.02
N GLY A 93 7.23 -5.82 1.75
CA GLY A 93 6.92 -4.85 2.80
C GLY A 93 6.17 -3.60 2.33
N HIS A 94 5.99 -3.37 1.04
CA HIS A 94 5.23 -2.22 0.54
C HIS A 94 3.72 -2.48 0.50
N VAL A 95 2.93 -1.40 0.55
CA VAL A 95 1.47 -1.43 0.36
C VAL A 95 1.08 -0.59 -0.84
N ALA A 96 -0.04 -0.92 -1.46
CA ALA A 96 -0.54 -0.25 -2.63
C ALA A 96 -2.06 -0.10 -2.60
N VAL A 97 -2.54 0.96 -3.24
CA VAL A 97 -3.95 1.12 -3.59
C VAL A 97 -4.13 0.68 -5.03
N VAL A 98 -5.07 -0.23 -5.24
CA VAL A 98 -5.33 -0.85 -6.54
C VAL A 98 -6.78 -0.62 -6.94
N THR A 99 -7.00 -0.07 -8.13
CA THR A 99 -8.31 -0.02 -8.79
C THR A 99 -8.33 -1.05 -9.89
N ASP A 100 -8.18 -0.64 -11.14
CA ASP A 100 -7.92 -1.51 -12.29
C ASP A 100 -6.43 -1.81 -12.44
N ASP A 101 -5.58 -0.86 -12.02
CA ASP A 101 -4.12 -0.98 -11.91
C ASP A 101 -3.65 -0.39 -10.56
N VAL A 102 -2.37 -0.52 -10.23
CA VAL A 102 -1.77 0.13 -9.04
C VAL A 102 -1.78 1.64 -9.25
N GLN A 103 -2.53 2.36 -8.42
CA GLN A 103 -2.63 3.81 -8.52
C GLN A 103 -1.61 4.50 -7.61
N TRP A 104 -1.32 3.91 -6.46
CA TRP A 104 -0.33 4.41 -5.51
C TRP A 104 0.32 3.24 -4.79
N ALA A 105 1.58 3.41 -4.39
CA ALA A 105 2.27 2.49 -3.51
C ALA A 105 3.20 3.26 -2.56
N SER A 106 3.39 2.73 -1.35
CA SER A 106 4.32 3.29 -0.38
C SER A 106 5.72 3.35 -0.98
N THR A 107 6.45 4.46 -0.80
CA THR A 107 7.80 4.62 -1.34
C THR A 107 8.90 4.40 -0.29
N LEU A 108 8.51 4.22 0.97
CA LEU A 108 9.35 3.89 2.10
C LEU A 108 8.83 2.62 2.76
N GLN A 109 9.69 1.91 3.48
CA GLN A 109 9.33 0.73 4.27
C GLN A 109 9.09 1.07 5.74
N GLY A 110 8.36 0.19 6.43
CA GLY A 110 8.13 0.28 7.86
C GLY A 110 7.14 1.40 8.25
N ASP A 111 7.44 2.06 9.37
CA ASP A 111 6.78 3.28 9.82
C ASP A 111 7.67 4.50 9.57
N ALA A 112 7.20 5.70 9.89
CA ALA A 112 7.93 6.94 9.69
C ALA A 112 9.16 7.12 10.61
N TYR A 113 9.37 6.22 11.58
CA TYR A 113 10.49 6.33 12.51
C TYR A 113 11.82 6.18 11.76
N GLY A 114 12.68 7.20 11.88
CA GLY A 114 13.99 7.22 11.22
C GLY A 114 14.00 7.79 9.80
N HIS A 115 12.85 8.09 9.19
CA HIS A 115 12.77 8.66 7.83
C HIS A 115 12.67 10.20 7.76
N GLY A 116 12.43 10.85 8.90
CA GLY A 116 12.34 12.31 9.01
C GLY A 116 10.95 12.88 8.70
N THR A 117 10.87 14.21 8.61
CA THR A 117 9.59 14.93 8.45
C THR A 117 8.94 14.63 7.09
N GLY A 118 7.63 14.34 7.09
CA GLY A 118 6.86 14.05 5.86
C GLY A 118 6.99 12.61 5.35
N ALA A 119 7.50 11.69 6.18
CA ALA A 119 7.61 10.28 5.83
C ALA A 119 6.30 9.49 6.02
N LYS A 120 5.41 9.93 6.93
CA LYS A 120 4.15 9.23 7.26
C LYS A 120 3.28 8.95 6.03
N ASP A 121 3.27 9.86 5.07
CA ASP A 121 2.44 9.75 3.87
C ASP A 121 3.02 8.75 2.85
N LYS A 122 4.17 8.13 3.16
CA LYS A 122 4.97 7.32 2.23
C LYS A 122 5.30 5.94 2.78
N THR A 123 4.96 5.66 4.03
CA THR A 123 5.26 4.42 4.74
C THR A 123 4.01 3.53 4.82
N PRO A 124 4.14 2.20 4.72
CA PRO A 124 3.01 1.29 4.72
C PRO A 124 2.24 1.28 6.04
N ILE A 125 2.95 1.35 7.17
CA ILE A 125 2.34 1.25 8.51
C ILE A 125 1.53 2.52 8.81
N ASP A 126 2.10 3.71 8.61
CA ASP A 126 1.38 4.97 8.88
C ASP A 126 0.20 5.14 7.91
N PHE A 127 0.37 4.82 6.63
CA PHE A 127 -0.73 4.85 5.66
C PHE A 127 -1.91 3.96 6.12
N LEU A 128 -1.63 2.71 6.48
CA LEU A 128 -2.67 1.78 6.93
C LEU A 128 -3.26 2.18 8.28
N ALA A 129 -2.49 2.79 9.18
CA ALA A 129 -2.97 3.32 10.45
C ALA A 129 -4.00 4.42 10.21
N ASP A 130 -3.68 5.38 9.33
CA ASP A 130 -4.59 6.48 8.99
C ASP A 130 -5.87 5.97 8.30
N VAL A 131 -5.76 5.01 7.37
CA VAL A 131 -6.92 4.36 6.73
C VAL A 131 -7.76 3.59 7.75
N SER A 132 -7.12 2.93 8.72
CA SER A 132 -7.81 2.18 9.78
C SER A 132 -8.62 3.09 10.69
N GLU A 133 -8.14 4.31 10.94
CA GLU A 133 -8.86 5.33 11.70
C GLU A 133 -10.02 5.90 10.89
N SER A 134 -9.73 6.45 9.70
CA SER A 134 -10.73 6.92 8.76
C SER A 134 -10.20 6.77 7.33
N PRO A 135 -10.85 5.98 6.45
CA PRO A 135 -10.39 5.80 5.08
C PRO A 135 -10.17 7.11 4.34
N SER A 136 -11.03 8.12 4.56
CA SER A 136 -10.97 9.42 3.91
C SER A 136 -9.68 10.20 4.19
N ASN A 137 -8.91 9.81 5.22
CA ASN A 137 -7.60 10.41 5.50
C ASN A 137 -6.59 10.17 4.39
N ARG A 138 -6.75 9.08 3.62
CA ARG A 138 -5.78 8.64 2.62
C ARG A 138 -6.39 8.19 1.31
N ILE A 139 -7.60 7.65 1.35
CA ILE A 139 -8.27 7.06 0.20
C ILE A 139 -9.71 7.56 0.12
N CYS A 140 -10.11 8.07 -1.03
CA CYS A 140 -11.52 8.33 -1.27
C CYS A 140 -12.18 7.08 -1.86
N ILE A 141 -13.11 6.47 -1.10
CA ILE A 141 -13.79 5.23 -1.51
C ILE A 141 -14.70 5.47 -2.72
N GLU A 142 -15.31 6.65 -2.84
CA GLU A 142 -16.20 7.01 -3.97
C GLU A 142 -15.44 7.48 -5.22
N CYS A 143 -14.30 8.15 -5.06
CA CYS A 143 -13.52 8.69 -6.17
C CYS A 143 -12.38 7.75 -6.65
N ALA A 144 -11.88 6.84 -5.81
CA ALA A 144 -10.83 5.80 -6.02
C ALA A 144 -9.49 6.20 -6.72
N HIS A 145 -9.41 7.35 -7.38
CA HIS A 145 -8.32 7.81 -8.24
C HIS A 145 -7.66 9.10 -7.75
N LEU A 146 -8.17 9.72 -6.67
CA LEU A 146 -7.59 10.91 -6.07
C LEU A 146 -6.78 10.48 -4.85
N LEU A 147 -5.50 10.21 -5.09
CA LEU A 147 -4.50 9.76 -4.12
C LEU A 147 -3.36 10.79 -4.10
N ASP A 148 -3.64 12.05 -3.76
CA ASP A 148 -2.60 13.09 -3.81
C ASP A 148 -2.06 13.50 -2.44
N GLY A 149 -2.48 12.87 -1.34
CA GLY A 149 -1.94 13.18 0.00
C GLY A 149 -2.05 14.67 0.40
N ASP A 150 -2.78 15.46 -0.38
CA ASP A 150 -3.13 16.85 -0.16
C ASP A 150 -4.65 16.82 0.01
N GLU A 151 -5.16 17.36 1.10
CA GLU A 151 -6.58 17.26 1.46
C GLU A 151 -7.49 18.10 0.53
N THR A 152 -7.15 18.28 -0.75
CA THR A 152 -7.55 19.45 -1.53
C THR A 152 -8.51 19.18 -2.69
N PHE A 153 -9.15 18.02 -2.78
CA PHE A 153 -10.56 17.85 -3.23
C PHE A 153 -10.83 16.47 -3.88
N CYS A 154 -11.61 15.62 -3.20
CA CYS A 154 -12.72 14.94 -3.87
C CYS A 154 -14.02 15.57 -3.33
N PRO A 155 -14.85 16.20 -4.17
CA PRO A 155 -16.09 16.84 -3.73
C PRO A 155 -17.13 15.87 -3.14
N ALA A 156 -16.92 14.55 -3.27
CA ALA A 156 -17.76 13.52 -2.69
C ALA A 156 -17.28 13.05 -1.29
N CYS A 157 -15.98 13.08 -1.03
CA CYS A 157 -15.38 12.60 0.23
C CYS A 157 -15.15 13.71 1.29
N GLY A 158 -15.46 14.96 0.97
CA GLY A 158 -15.23 16.14 1.83
C GLY A 158 -16.47 16.71 2.52
N PHE A 159 -17.56 15.96 2.65
CA PHE A 159 -18.75 16.38 3.41
C PHE A 159 -18.99 15.43 4.59
N GLU A 160 -18.54 15.82 5.79
CA GLU A 160 -19.21 15.38 7.00
C GLU A 160 -20.56 16.13 7.09
N PRO A 161 -21.71 15.44 7.19
CA PRO A 161 -22.97 16.11 7.47
C PRO A 161 -22.91 16.68 8.89
N GLN A 162 -23.13 17.99 9.01
CA GLN A 162 -23.30 18.70 10.30
C GLN A 162 -24.49 18.17 11.11
#